data_AF-A0A920EW08-F1
#
_entry.id   AF-A0A920EW08-F1
#
_cell.length_a   1.000
_cell.length_b   1.000
_cell.length_c   1.000
_cell.angle_alpha   90.00
_cell.angle_beta   90.00
_cell.angle_gamma   90.00
#
_symmetry.space_group_name_H-M   'P 1'
#
loop_
_entity.id
_entity.type
_entity.pdbx_description
1 polymer ?
#
loop_
_entity_poly.entity_id
_entity_poly.type
_entity_poly.pdbx_seq_one_letter_code
_entity_poly.pdbx_strand_id
1 'polypeptide(L)' 'MKTAFMISGKKHILKYERKMPEKEVIKMKSFVTNKGMKLTKTAKFKIKKVLEKDKERVFDIIL' A
#
# COMPACT_ATOMS: atom_id res chain seq x y z
N MET A 1 -8.77 5.82 -9.38
CA MET A 1 -8.96 4.73 -8.38
C MET A 1 -7.71 4.71 -7.51
N LYS A 2 -7.81 4.53 -6.18
CA LYS A 2 -6.66 4.76 -5.28
C LYS A 2 -6.18 3.47 -4.62
N THR A 3 -4.90 3.44 -4.24
CA THR A 3 -4.35 2.41 -3.36
C THR A 3 -3.91 3.04 -2.04
N ALA A 4 -4.29 2.41 -0.93
CA ALA A 4 -3.87 2.82 0.40
C ALA A 4 -3.28 1.64 1.16
N PHE A 5 -2.34 1.93 2.03
CA PHE A 5 -1.75 0.99 2.97
C PHE A 5 -2.21 1.30 4.38
N MET A 6 -2.69 0.28 5.07
CA MET A 6 -2.94 0.28 6.51
C MET A 6 -1.66 -0.23 7.16
N ILE A 7 -0.96 0.63 7.90
CA ILE A 7 0.26 0.30 8.64
C ILE A 7 0.00 0.63 10.10
N SER A 8 0.00 -0.38 10.98
CA SER A 8 -0.23 -0.21 12.43
C SER A 8 -1.49 0.63 12.76
N GLY A 9 -2.58 0.41 12.02
CA GLY A 9 -3.84 1.15 12.19
C GLY A 9 -3.90 2.53 11.51
N LYS A 10 -2.80 3.01 10.93
CA LYS A 10 -2.76 4.27 10.18
C LYS A 10 -2.90 4.04 8.69
N LYS A 11 -3.78 4.82 8.06
CA LYS A 11 -4.01 4.78 6.60
C LYS A 11 -3.05 5.73 5.87
N HIS A 12 -2.24 5.17 4.99
CA HIS A 12 -1.31 5.86 4.11
C HIS A 12 -1.77 5.72 2.66
N ILE A 13 -2.21 6.81 2.04
CA ILE A 13 -2.66 6.81 0.64
C ILE A 13 -1.43 6.95 -0.27
N LEU A 14 -1.32 6.07 -1.26
CA LEU A 14 -0.24 6.11 -2.24
C LEU A 14 -0.48 7.18 -3.31
N LYS A 15 0.60 7.71 -3.88
CA LYS A 15 0.54 8.73 -4.94
C LYS A 15 0.03 8.18 -6.29
N TYR A 16 0.00 6.86 -6.46
CA TYR A 16 -0.31 6.22 -7.74
C TYR A 16 -1.79 6.38 -8.15
N GLU A 17 -2.03 6.69 -9.42
CA GLU A 17 -3.35 7.01 -9.97
C GLU A 17 -4.23 5.78 -10.26
N ARG A 18 -3.67 4.57 -10.07
CA ARG A 18 -4.32 3.29 -10.34
C ARG A 18 -4.36 2.38 -9.11
N LYS A 19 -5.28 1.41 -9.12
CA LYS A 19 -5.28 0.29 -8.16
C LYS A 19 -4.07 -0.60 -8.44
N MET A 20 -3.12 -0.66 -7.50
CA MET A 20 -2.02 -1.61 -7.59
C MET A 20 -2.52 -3.05 -7.39
N PRO A 21 -2.13 -3.99 -8.26
CA PRO A 21 -2.34 -5.41 -8.05
C PRO A 21 -1.36 -5.93 -6.98
N GLU A 22 -1.79 -6.95 -6.25
CA GLU A 22 -1.00 -7.52 -5.15
C GLU A 22 0.38 -8.03 -5.60
N LYS A 23 0.46 -8.69 -6.75
CA LYS A 23 1.73 -9.17 -7.35
C LYS A 23 2.74 -8.03 -7.54
N GLU A 24 2.27 -6.85 -7.93
CA GLU A 24 3.12 -5.67 -8.10
C GLU A 24 3.53 -5.10 -6.74
N VAL A 25 2.58 -4.99 -5.81
CA VAL A 25 2.87 -4.59 -4.43
C VAL A 25 3.97 -5.49 -3.86
N ILE A 26 3.95 -6.80 -4.08
CA ILE A 26 4.99 -7.72 -3.59
C ILE A 26 6.36 -7.45 -4.24
N LYS A 27 6.41 -7.22 -5.56
CA LYS A 27 7.68 -6.99 -6.30
C LYS A 27 8.36 -5.65 -5.99
N MET A 28 7.58 -4.61 -5.65
CA MET A 28 8.15 -3.29 -5.39
C MET A 28 8.96 -3.26 -4.10
N LYS A 29 10.07 -2.49 -4.12
CA LYS A 29 10.94 -2.27 -2.97
C LYS A 29 10.49 -1.12 -2.07
N SER A 30 9.83 -0.12 -2.64
CA SER A 30 9.37 1.06 -1.92
C SER A 30 8.17 1.70 -2.61
N PHE A 31 7.40 2.46 -1.85
CA PHE A 31 6.21 3.18 -2.30
C PHE A 31 6.27 4.64 -1.90
N VAL A 32 5.64 5.51 -2.68
CA VAL A 32 5.54 6.93 -2.35
C VAL A 32 4.09 7.27 -2.01
N THR A 33 3.89 7.92 -0.88
CA THR A 33 2.58 8.40 -0.44
C THR A 33 2.21 9.70 -1.16
N ASN A 34 0.92 10.03 -1.21
CA ASN A 34 0.45 11.31 -1.76
C ASN A 34 1.04 12.54 -1.04
N LYS A 35 1.48 12.39 0.21
CA LYS A 35 2.16 13.41 1.00
C LYS A 35 3.68 13.51 0.73
N GLY A 36 4.21 12.75 -0.24
CA GLY A 36 5.64 12.74 -0.59
C GLY A 36 6.52 11.86 0.29
N MET A 37 5.96 11.22 1.32
CA MET A 37 6.71 10.29 2.19
C MET A 37 6.97 8.96 1.47
N LYS A 38 8.22 8.49 1.51
CA LYS A 38 8.64 7.20 0.95
C LYS A 38 8.55 6.10 2.00
N LEU A 39 7.82 5.04 1.69
CA LEU A 39 7.70 3.81 2.48
C LEU A 39 8.60 2.76 1.87
N THR A 40 9.70 2.42 2.53
CA THR A 40 10.61 1.35 2.09
C THR A 40 10.19 0.06 2.78
N LYS A 41 10.05 -1.03 2.02
CA LYS A 41 9.76 -2.34 2.61
C LYS A 41 10.94 -2.80 3.45
N THR A 42 10.67 -3.32 4.65
CA THR A 42 11.68 -4.04 5.41
C THR A 42 11.61 -5.53 5.12
N ALA A 43 12.56 -6.30 5.65
CA ALA A 43 12.55 -7.75 5.56
C ALA A 43 11.32 -8.40 6.22
N LYS A 44 10.62 -7.67 7.10
CA LYS A 44 9.38 -8.12 7.76
C LYS A 44 8.12 -7.78 6.98
N PHE A 45 8.25 -7.23 5.77
CA PHE A 45 7.12 -6.83 4.97
C PHE A 45 6.16 -8.00 4.74
N LYS A 46 4.90 -7.83 5.13
CA LYS A 46 3.86 -8.84 4.92
C LYS A 46 2.51 -8.18 4.69
N ILE A 47 1.78 -8.69 3.71
CA ILE A 47 0.37 -8.31 3.50
C ILE A 47 -0.48 -9.18 4.43
N LYS A 48 -1.22 -8.57 5.34
CA LYS A 48 -2.15 -9.26 6.24
C LYS A 48 -3.50 -9.45 5.59
N LYS A 49 -4.05 -8.38 5.00
CA LYS A 49 -5.39 -8.37 4.40
C LYS A 49 -5.43 -7.41 3.23
N VAL A 50 -6.29 -7.72 2.27
CA VAL A 50 -6.62 -6.83 1.15
C VAL A 50 -8.11 -6.56 1.22
N LEU A 51 -8.47 -5.29 1.33
CA LEU A 51 -9.84 -4.80 1.34
C LEU A 51 -10.07 -4.06 0.03
N GLU A 52 -10.91 -4.63 -0.82
CA GLU A 52 -11.29 -4.02 -2.08
C GLU A 52 -12.59 -3.22 -1.88
N LYS A 53 -12.50 -1.90 -2.06
CA LYS A 53 -13.65 -1.00 -2.12
C LYS A 53 -13.84 -0.56 -3.58
N ASP A 54 -15.05 -0.10 -3.91
CA ASP A 54 -15.43 0.29 -5.28
C ASP A 54 -14.37 1.16 -5.97
N LYS A 55 -13.92 2.23 -5.30
CA LYS A 55 -12.96 3.20 -5.85
C LYS A 55 -11.55 3.13 -5.25
N GLU A 56 -11.31 2.25 -4.27
CA GLU A 56 -10.04 2.17 -3.53
C GLU A 56 -9.69 0.73 -3.15
N ARG A 57 -8.40 0.36 -3.25
CA ARG A 57 -7.89 -0.89 -2.68
C ARG A 57 -7.02 -0.58 -1.47
N VAL A 58 -7.36 -1.15 -0.32
CA VAL A 58 -6.64 -0.96 0.94
C VAL A 58 -5.89 -2.25 1.27
N PHE A 59 -4.56 -2.17 1.42
CA PHE A 59 -3.74 -3.28 1.89
C PHE A 59 -3.37 -3.06 3.34
N ASP A 60 -3.78 -3.95 4.22
CA ASP A 60 -3.24 -4.02 5.57
C ASP A 60 -1.88 -4.72 5.49
N ILE A 61 -0.81 -3.98 5.80
CA ILE A 61 0.56 -4.42 5.64
C ILE A 61 1.35 -4.20 6.93
N ILE A 62 2.30 -5.09 7.17
CA ILE A 62 3.44 -4.85 8.05
C ILE A 62 4.56 -4.34 7.15
N LEU A 63 5.24 -3.25 7.56
CA LEU A 63 6.45 -2.79 6.91
C LEU A 63 7.68 -3.48 7.48
#